data_AF-A0A9Q9YG82-F1
#
_entry.id   AF-A0A9Q9YG82-F1
#
_cell.length_a   1.000
_cell.length_b   1.000
_cell.length_c   1.000
_cell.angle_alpha   90.00
_cell.angle_beta   90.00
_cell.angle_gamma   90.00
#
_symmetry.space_group_name_H-M   'P 1'
#
loop_
_entity.id
_entity.type
_entity.pdbx_description
1 polymer ?
#
loop_
_entity_poly.entity_id
_entity_poly.type
_entity_poly.pdbx_seq_one_letter_code
_entity_poly.pdbx_strand_id
1 'polypeptide(L)'
;MEYELGEQTEHRLKEMGARCVDKQKRRKTEQELNHTLSHDTNNLEVGHSEEKESKILNSSLKEQSETSVAFKETSSNESPEKVMSKSQVQRTSSDTSLTYTELNDPCSIMLHLSKCLQLPLTHSEMQSMTMQNFLNMAQIQMYDSWTRTSTIKYSLPGGFSLVVERNYRIPTETPPAFLMMNADVLSISSELEKMDRLCKELGLKPKASSDE
;
A
#
# COMPACT_ATOMS: atom_id res chain seq x y z
N MET A 1 17.32 -13.29 22.39
CA MET A 1 18.18 -13.13 21.20
C MET A 1 17.26 -12.96 20.01
N GLU A 2 17.52 -11.95 19.17
CA GLU A 2 16.74 -11.67 17.97
C GLU A 2 17.41 -12.32 16.77
N TYR A 3 16.60 -12.88 15.87
CA TYR A 3 17.03 -13.62 14.70
C TYR A 3 16.31 -13.11 13.46
N GLU A 4 16.95 -13.29 12.32
CA GLU A 4 16.35 -13.20 11.00
C GLU A 4 15.96 -14.60 10.50
N LEU A 5 14.81 -14.69 9.83
CA LEU A 5 14.40 -15.91 9.17
C LEU A 5 15.25 -16.14 7.91
N GLY A 6 15.83 -17.33 7.79
CA GLY A 6 16.46 -17.77 6.56
C GLY A 6 15.41 -18.18 5.51
N GLU A 7 15.82 -18.26 4.24
CA GLU A 7 14.95 -18.63 3.11
C GLU A 7 14.23 -19.98 3.32
N GLN A 8 14.88 -20.91 4.02
CA GLN A 8 14.34 -22.26 4.28
C GLN A 8 13.58 -22.36 5.61
N THR A 9 13.55 -21.32 6.44
CA THR A 9 13.02 -21.44 7.81
C THR A 9 11.54 -21.83 7.82
N GLU A 10 10.72 -21.29 6.92
CA GLU A 10 9.30 -21.71 6.83
C GLU A 10 9.11 -23.17 6.43
N HIS A 11 9.96 -23.68 5.54
CA HIS A 11 9.93 -25.09 5.14
C HIS A 11 10.30 -25.98 6.33
N ARG A 12 11.40 -25.66 7.00
CA ARG A 12 11.92 -26.41 8.16
C ARG A 12 10.94 -26.40 9.34
N LEU A 13 10.23 -25.30 9.56
CA LEU A 13 9.14 -25.24 10.54
C LEU A 13 8.05 -26.27 10.24
N LYS A 14 7.66 -26.44 8.98
CA LYS A 14 6.66 -27.46 8.58
C LYS A 14 7.19 -28.87 8.77
N GLU A 15 8.44 -29.14 8.38
CA GLU A 15 9.08 -30.45 8.53
C GLU A 15 9.20 -30.87 10.00
N MET A 16 9.50 -29.93 10.90
CA MET A 16 9.57 -30.20 12.34
C MET A 16 8.21 -30.29 13.02
N GLY A 17 7.11 -30.25 12.27
CA GLY A 17 5.76 -30.30 12.82
C GLY A 17 5.42 -29.08 13.68
N ALA A 18 6.04 -27.92 13.41
CA ALA A 18 5.76 -26.69 14.13
C ALA A 18 4.27 -26.33 13.97
N ARG A 19 3.60 -26.07 15.10
CA ARG A 19 2.18 -25.69 15.09
C ARG A 19 2.06 -24.20 15.33
N CYS A 20 1.29 -23.52 14.48
CA CYS A 20 0.92 -22.14 14.74
C CYS A 20 -0.11 -22.12 15.89
N VAL A 21 0.28 -21.54 17.01
CA VAL A 21 -0.53 -21.53 18.24
C VAL A 21 -1.28 -20.21 18.40
N ASP A 22 -0.72 -19.12 17.87
CA ASP A 22 -1.34 -17.81 17.94
C ASP A 22 -0.97 -16.95 16.72
N LYS A 23 -1.94 -16.17 16.25
CA LYS A 23 -1.77 -15.13 15.23
C LYS A 23 -2.45 -13.86 15.72
N GLN A 24 -1.67 -13.00 16.35
CA GLN A 24 -2.17 -11.71 16.78
C GLN A 24 -1.90 -10.66 15.70
N LYS A 25 -2.95 -9.98 15.26
CA LYS A 25 -2.83 -8.82 14.36
C LYS A 25 -3.02 -7.56 15.18
N ARG A 26 -2.04 -6.66 15.16
CA ARG A 26 -2.12 -5.36 15.82
C ARG A 26 -2.06 -4.25 14.77
N ARG A 27 -2.80 -3.18 15.04
CA ARG A 27 -2.65 -1.89 14.34
C ARG A 27 -1.88 -0.99 15.30
N LYS A 28 -0.71 -0.51 14.87
CA LYS A 28 0.01 0.57 15.55
C LYS A 28 -0.21 1.85 14.74
N THR A 29 -0.62 2.91 15.41
CA THR A 29 -0.77 4.25 14.80
C THR A 29 0.50 5.03 15.07
N GLU A 30 1.14 5.54 14.02
CA GLU A 30 2.29 6.43 14.10
C GLU A 30 1.79 7.86 13.79
N GLN A 31 1.71 8.70 14.82
CA GLN A 31 1.45 10.13 14.63
C GLN A 31 2.77 10.85 14.34
N GLU A 32 3.02 11.16 13.06
CA GLU A 32 4.03 12.13 12.68
C GLU A 32 3.41 13.54 12.69
N LEU A 33 3.72 14.31 13.75
CA LEU A 33 3.45 15.75 13.78
C LEU A 33 4.53 16.47 12.95
N ASN A 34 4.24 16.74 11.68
CA ASN A 34 5.13 17.53 10.83
C ASN A 34 5.14 19.00 11.29
N HIS A 35 6.21 19.41 11.98
CA HIS A 35 6.57 20.82 12.12
C HIS A 35 7.43 21.26 10.92
N THR A 36 6.82 22.12 10.11
CA THR A 36 7.33 23.11 9.15
C THR A 36 8.85 23.13 8.88
N LEU A 37 9.22 22.79 7.63
CA LEU A 37 10.53 23.12 7.05
C LEU A 37 10.61 24.63 6.84
N SER A 38 11.32 25.33 7.73
CA SER A 38 11.71 26.74 7.52
C SER A 38 12.85 26.77 6.51
N HIS A 39 12.57 27.24 5.30
CA HIS A 39 13.61 27.54 4.32
C HIS A 39 14.38 28.79 4.78
N ASP A 40 15.60 28.60 5.28
CA ASP A 40 16.58 29.68 5.33
C ASP A 40 17.05 30.01 3.92
N THR A 41 16.66 31.21 3.48
CA THR A 41 17.29 31.97 2.42
C THR A 41 18.75 32.25 2.76
N ASN A 42 19.67 31.99 1.82
CA ASN A 42 20.71 32.95 1.40
C ASN A 42 21.52 32.48 0.16
N ASN A 43 21.33 33.24 -0.92
CA ASN A 43 22.29 33.85 -1.85
C ASN A 43 23.14 33.06 -2.87
N LEU A 44 22.92 33.48 -4.13
CA LEU A 44 23.83 33.75 -5.27
C LEU A 44 24.86 32.70 -5.71
N GLU A 45 24.83 32.31 -6.99
CA GLU A 45 25.68 32.98 -8.00
C GLU A 45 25.24 32.69 -9.45
N VAL A 46 25.49 33.68 -10.29
CA VAL A 46 25.20 33.81 -11.71
C VAL A 46 26.23 33.03 -12.53
N GLY A 47 25.80 32.37 -13.61
CA GLY A 47 26.72 31.78 -14.58
C GLY A 47 26.02 31.29 -15.85
N HIS A 48 25.98 32.15 -16.87
CA HIS A 48 25.54 31.89 -18.24
C HIS A 48 26.29 30.72 -18.91
N SER A 49 25.60 29.93 -19.75
CA SER A 49 26.17 29.45 -21.02
C SER A 49 25.06 29.01 -21.98
N GLU A 50 25.11 29.56 -23.19
CA GLU A 50 24.19 29.37 -24.31
C GLU A 50 24.56 28.14 -25.18
N GLU A 51 23.61 27.79 -26.06
CA GLU A 51 23.75 27.06 -27.33
C GLU A 51 24.11 25.57 -27.32
N LYS A 52 23.19 24.74 -27.85
CA LYS A 52 23.30 24.29 -29.25
C LYS A 52 22.05 23.57 -29.75
N GLU A 53 21.59 24.01 -30.91
CA GLU A 53 20.63 23.36 -31.79
C GLU A 53 21.06 21.94 -32.20
N SER A 54 20.09 21.07 -32.46
CA SER A 54 20.12 20.25 -33.68
C SER A 54 18.71 19.84 -34.13
N LYS A 55 18.43 20.23 -35.38
CA LYS A 55 17.37 19.80 -36.30
C LYS A 55 17.29 18.27 -36.47
N ILE A 56 16.11 17.81 -36.90
CA ILE A 56 15.77 16.92 -38.05
C ILE A 56 14.43 16.21 -37.69
N LEU A 57 13.28 16.63 -38.24
CA LEU A 57 12.63 16.28 -39.52
C LEU A 57 11.95 14.89 -39.58
N ASN A 58 10.64 14.93 -39.84
CA ASN A 58 9.74 13.94 -40.45
C ASN A 58 9.38 12.69 -39.60
N SER A 59 8.16 12.16 -39.62
CA SER A 59 7.20 12.06 -40.72
C SER A 59 5.75 11.98 -40.24
N SER A 60 4.89 12.52 -41.08
CA SER A 60 3.46 12.33 -41.12
C SER A 60 3.12 10.89 -41.54
N LEU A 61 2.15 10.26 -40.89
CA LEU A 61 1.11 9.55 -41.63
C LEU A 61 -0.23 9.56 -40.87
N LYS A 62 -1.23 10.02 -41.63
CA LYS A 62 -2.66 10.11 -41.38
C LYS A 62 -3.29 8.73 -41.65
N GLU A 63 -4.37 8.39 -40.94
CA GLU A 63 -5.64 7.80 -41.44
C GLU A 63 -6.40 7.19 -40.25
N GLN A 64 -7.45 7.85 -39.78
CA GLN A 64 -8.86 7.70 -40.19
C GLN A 64 -9.50 6.39 -39.72
N SER A 65 -10.43 6.54 -38.76
CA SER A 65 -11.68 5.76 -38.73
C SER A 65 -12.72 6.55 -37.92
N GLU A 66 -13.51 7.34 -38.63
CA GLU A 66 -14.82 7.78 -38.18
C GLU A 66 -15.80 6.62 -38.37
N THR A 67 -16.66 6.36 -37.39
CA THR A 67 -17.93 5.67 -37.65
C THR A 67 -19.01 6.35 -36.82
N SER A 68 -19.84 7.09 -37.55
CA SER A 68 -20.98 7.87 -37.10
C SER A 68 -22.12 6.98 -36.59
N VAL A 69 -22.68 7.35 -35.44
CA VAL A 69 -23.98 6.90 -34.96
C VAL A 69 -25.07 7.81 -35.56
N ALA A 70 -26.06 7.24 -36.23
CA ALA A 70 -27.31 7.92 -36.54
C ALA A 70 -28.46 6.92 -36.45
N PHE A 71 -29.34 7.09 -35.46
CA PHE A 71 -30.70 6.58 -35.51
C PHE A 71 -31.68 7.69 -35.13
N LYS A 72 -32.62 7.90 -36.04
CA LYS A 72 -33.59 9.00 -36.10
C LYS A 72 -34.99 8.46 -35.80
N GLU A 73 -35.78 9.35 -35.20
CA GLU A 73 -37.17 9.28 -34.71
C GLU A 73 -38.23 8.58 -35.58
N THR A 74 -39.31 8.17 -34.92
CA THR A 74 -40.74 8.47 -35.24
C THR A 74 -41.56 8.10 -33.99
N SER A 75 -42.31 8.96 -33.29
CA SER A 75 -43.52 9.76 -33.60
C SER A 75 -44.78 8.92 -33.93
N SER A 76 -45.74 8.84 -33.00
CA SER A 76 -47.08 9.47 -33.14
C SER A 76 -48.06 9.14 -31.99
N ASN A 77 -48.85 10.18 -31.70
CA ASN A 77 -50.01 10.42 -30.82
C ASN A 77 -51.00 9.28 -30.50
N GLU A 78 -51.59 9.30 -29.28
CA GLU A 78 -52.97 9.80 -29.03
C GLU A 78 -53.33 9.80 -27.53
N SER A 79 -54.13 10.80 -27.12
CA SER A 79 -54.73 10.98 -25.77
C SER A 79 -56.16 10.38 -25.73
N PRO A 80 -56.78 10.15 -24.55
CA PRO A 80 -57.53 11.24 -23.90
C PRO A 80 -57.66 11.22 -22.35
N GLU A 81 -57.94 12.42 -21.82
CA GLU A 81 -58.72 12.82 -20.63
C GLU A 81 -58.65 12.09 -19.26
N LYS A 82 -58.04 12.81 -18.30
CA LYS A 82 -58.62 13.30 -17.03
C LYS A 82 -59.34 12.30 -16.09
N VAL A 83 -58.61 11.76 -15.10
CA VAL A 83 -59.14 11.50 -13.74
C VAL A 83 -58.04 11.76 -12.71
N MET A 84 -58.34 12.62 -11.73
CA MET A 84 -57.48 12.91 -10.59
C MET A 84 -57.19 11.63 -9.79
N SER A 85 -55.93 11.20 -9.78
CA SER A 85 -55.43 10.18 -8.87
C SER A 85 -54.40 10.81 -7.95
N LYS A 86 -54.71 10.77 -6.65
CA LYS A 86 -53.89 11.20 -5.53
C LYS A 86 -52.45 10.73 -5.77
N SER A 87 -51.50 11.67 -5.74
CA SER A 87 -50.06 11.39 -5.77
C SER A 87 -49.70 10.56 -4.54
N GLN A 88 -49.84 9.26 -4.73
CA GLN A 88 -49.16 8.22 -4.00
C GLN A 88 -47.69 8.63 -3.95
N VAL A 89 -47.19 8.81 -2.73
CA VAL A 89 -45.77 8.97 -2.45
C VAL A 89 -45.08 7.74 -3.05
N GLN A 90 -44.62 7.87 -4.30
CA GLN A 90 -43.53 7.06 -4.81
C GLN A 90 -42.36 7.42 -3.92
N ARG A 91 -42.20 6.65 -2.84
CA ARG A 91 -40.87 6.36 -2.33
C ARG A 91 -40.13 5.81 -3.52
N THR A 92 -39.38 6.67 -4.20
CA THR A 92 -38.24 6.23 -4.98
C THR A 92 -37.41 5.45 -3.97
N SER A 93 -37.54 4.13 -4.08
CA SER A 93 -36.62 3.19 -3.48
C SER A 93 -35.26 3.57 -4.03
N SER A 94 -34.54 4.42 -3.30
CA SER A 94 -33.12 4.63 -3.50
C SER A 94 -32.46 3.31 -3.15
N ASP A 95 -32.36 2.47 -4.18
CA ASP A 95 -31.55 1.27 -4.22
C ASP A 95 -30.10 1.73 -4.22
N THR A 96 -29.63 2.18 -3.05
CA THR A 96 -28.24 2.56 -2.84
C THR A 96 -27.49 1.32 -2.41
N SER A 97 -27.32 0.38 -3.34
CA SER A 97 -26.18 -0.54 -3.25
C SER A 97 -24.93 0.31 -3.46
N LEU A 98 -24.38 0.86 -2.37
CA LEU A 98 -23.13 1.58 -2.40
C LEU A 98 -22.02 0.58 -2.73
N THR A 99 -21.68 0.47 -4.01
CA THR A 99 -20.56 -0.35 -4.46
C THR A 99 -19.27 0.44 -4.33
N TYR A 100 -18.41 0.01 -3.42
CA TYR A 100 -17.04 0.53 -3.33
C TYR A 100 -16.23 0.04 -4.54
N THR A 101 -15.49 0.96 -5.17
CA THR A 101 -14.56 0.65 -6.27
C THR A 101 -13.16 1.08 -5.87
N GLU A 102 -12.23 0.11 -5.81
CA GLU A 102 -10.82 0.38 -5.51
C GLU A 102 -10.09 0.83 -6.78
N LEU A 103 -9.42 1.99 -6.71
CA LEU A 103 -8.55 2.48 -7.77
C LEU A 103 -7.10 2.18 -7.40
N ASN A 104 -6.42 1.40 -8.23
CA ASN A 104 -5.02 1.00 -8.00
C ASN A 104 -4.02 1.71 -8.92
N ASP A 105 -4.50 2.29 -10.03
CA ASP A 105 -3.67 2.99 -10.99
C ASP A 105 -3.46 4.47 -10.57
N PRO A 106 -2.22 4.97 -10.48
CA PRO A 106 -1.94 6.36 -10.08
C PRO A 106 -2.68 7.41 -10.92
N CYS A 107 -2.76 7.25 -12.24
CA CYS A 107 -3.43 8.21 -13.11
C CYS A 107 -4.93 8.27 -12.82
N SER A 108 -5.56 7.11 -12.64
CA SER A 108 -6.98 6.99 -12.29
C SER A 108 -7.30 7.60 -10.93
N ILE A 109 -6.41 7.41 -9.94
CA ILE A 109 -6.53 8.02 -8.61
C ILE A 109 -6.42 9.55 -8.71
N MET A 110 -5.40 10.09 -9.38
CA MET A 110 -5.22 11.55 -9.55
C MET A 110 -6.39 12.18 -10.30
N LEU A 111 -6.92 11.51 -11.32
CA LEU A 111 -8.09 11.97 -12.07
C LEU A 111 -9.35 11.99 -11.21
N HIS A 112 -9.54 11.00 -10.33
CA HIS A 112 -10.67 10.97 -9.43
C HIS A 112 -10.57 12.09 -8.38
N LEU A 113 -9.40 12.22 -7.74
CA LEU A 113 -9.15 13.24 -6.73
C LEU A 113 -9.24 14.66 -7.28
N SER A 114 -8.72 14.93 -8.48
CA SER A 114 -8.83 16.25 -9.12
C SER A 114 -10.27 16.67 -9.35
N LYS A 115 -11.16 15.74 -9.73
CA LYS A 115 -12.60 16.01 -9.83
C LYS A 115 -13.24 16.30 -8.48
N CYS A 116 -12.91 15.52 -7.44
CA CYS A 116 -13.44 15.72 -6.09
C CYS A 116 -13.00 17.06 -5.47
N LEU A 117 -11.74 17.44 -5.69
CA LEU A 117 -11.13 18.66 -5.15
C LEU A 117 -11.29 19.87 -6.08
N GLN A 118 -11.89 19.69 -7.25
CA GLN A 118 -12.09 20.74 -8.27
C GLN A 118 -10.77 21.40 -8.70
N LEU A 119 -9.72 20.60 -8.86
CA LEU A 119 -8.41 21.07 -9.28
C LEU A 119 -8.39 21.27 -10.81
N PRO A 120 -7.88 22.40 -11.31
CA PRO A 120 -7.82 22.69 -12.74
C PRO A 120 -6.62 21.97 -13.39
N LEU A 121 -6.70 20.64 -13.48
CA LEU A 121 -5.66 19.81 -14.11
C LEU A 121 -6.13 19.27 -15.45
N THR A 122 -5.30 19.44 -16.48
CA THR A 122 -5.50 18.78 -17.76
C THR A 122 -5.04 17.33 -17.71
N HIS A 123 -5.55 16.51 -18.63
CA HIS A 123 -5.14 15.10 -18.73
C HIS A 123 -3.64 14.95 -19.04
N SER A 124 -3.07 15.86 -19.82
CA SER A 124 -1.64 15.86 -20.16
C SER A 124 -0.75 16.14 -18.95
N GLU A 125 -1.17 17.04 -18.06
CA GLU A 125 -0.44 17.34 -16.82
C GLU A 125 -0.51 16.17 -15.83
N MET A 126 -1.64 15.46 -15.78
CA MET A 126 -1.75 14.26 -14.95
C MET A 126 -0.85 13.12 -15.43
N GLN A 127 -0.67 12.95 -16.74
CA GLN A 127 0.18 11.88 -17.28
C GLN A 127 1.68 12.10 -17.01
N SER A 128 2.13 13.36 -16.91
CA SER A 128 3.53 13.68 -16.67
C SER A 128 3.88 13.81 -15.18
N MET A 129 2.89 13.75 -14.28
CA MET A 129 3.07 14.01 -12.86
C MET A 129 3.14 12.71 -12.04
N THR A 130 4.02 12.69 -11.03
CA THR A 130 4.04 11.61 -10.03
C THR A 130 2.93 11.81 -9.00
N MET A 131 2.48 10.73 -8.35
CA MET A 131 1.49 10.82 -7.27
C MET A 131 1.95 11.79 -6.16
N GLN A 132 3.23 11.79 -5.82
CA GLN A 132 3.74 12.69 -4.78
C GLN A 132 3.66 14.17 -5.17
N ASN A 133 3.98 14.51 -6.42
CA ASN A 133 3.84 15.88 -6.92
C ASN A 133 2.37 16.33 -6.92
N PHE A 134 1.46 15.43 -7.29
CA PHE A 134 0.03 15.69 -7.24
C PHE A 134 -0.47 15.95 -5.81
N LEU A 135 -0.09 15.10 -4.85
CA LEU A 135 -0.48 15.26 -3.44
C LEU A 135 0.03 16.60 -2.87
N ASN A 136 1.28 16.97 -3.19
CA ASN A 136 1.86 18.25 -2.80
C ASN A 136 1.09 19.44 -3.39
N MET A 137 0.78 19.38 -4.70
CA MET A 137 0.02 20.44 -5.38
C MET A 137 -1.40 20.57 -4.84
N ALA A 138 -2.08 19.44 -4.61
CA ALA A 138 -3.41 19.37 -4.02
C ALA A 138 -3.44 19.68 -2.52
N GLN A 139 -2.28 19.93 -1.90
CA GLN A 139 -2.10 20.14 -0.46
C GLN A 139 -2.67 18.99 0.39
N ILE A 140 -2.69 17.77 -0.17
CA ILE A 140 -3.11 16.57 0.54
C ILE A 140 -1.93 16.10 1.37
N GLN A 141 -2.05 16.28 2.67
CA GLN A 141 -1.05 15.83 3.63
C GLN A 141 -1.43 14.47 4.19
N MET A 142 -0.43 13.73 4.65
CA MET A 142 -0.66 12.52 5.42
C MET A 142 -1.36 12.89 6.73
N TYR A 143 -2.61 12.46 6.87
CA TYR A 143 -3.39 12.69 8.09
C TYR A 143 -3.11 11.64 9.17
N ASP A 144 -3.00 10.38 8.75
CA ASP A 144 -2.74 9.27 9.65
C ASP A 144 -1.91 8.20 8.94
N SER A 145 -1.08 7.52 9.73
CA SER A 145 -0.20 6.46 9.30
C SER A 145 -0.37 5.29 10.27
N TRP A 146 -0.97 4.20 9.81
CA TRP A 146 -1.03 2.97 10.59
C TRP A 146 -0.17 1.88 9.99
N THR A 147 0.54 1.17 10.87
CA THR A 147 1.36 0.02 10.53
C THR A 147 0.65 -1.23 11.02
N ARG A 148 0.41 -2.17 10.11
CA ARG A 148 -0.10 -3.49 10.48
C ARG A 148 1.09 -4.36 10.86
N THR A 149 1.15 -4.77 12.11
CA THR A 149 2.07 -5.83 12.53
C THR A 149 1.28 -7.10 12.81
N SER A 150 1.83 -8.24 12.40
CA SER A 150 1.33 -9.55 12.85
C SER A 150 2.42 -10.28 13.60
N THR A 151 2.07 -10.75 14.79
CA THR A 151 2.90 -11.66 15.57
C THR A 151 2.38 -13.07 15.39
N ILE A 152 3.23 -13.97 14.92
CA ILE A 152 2.90 -15.39 14.75
C ILE A 152 3.75 -16.18 15.73
N LYS A 153 3.11 -16.96 16.60
CA LYS A 153 3.79 -17.86 17.53
C LYS A 153 3.69 -19.30 17.04
N TYR A 154 4.85 -19.92 16.84
CA TYR A 154 4.99 -21.34 16.53
C TYR A 154 5.44 -22.09 17.78
N SER A 155 4.73 -23.16 18.12
CA SER A 155 5.22 -24.13 19.10
C SER A 155 6.03 -25.20 18.38
N LEU A 156 7.22 -25.46 18.91
CA LEU A 156 8.18 -26.41 18.40
C LEU A 156 8.30 -27.61 19.36
N PRO A 157 8.72 -28.79 18.88
CA PRO A 157 9.04 -29.93 19.74
C PRO A 157 10.05 -29.55 20.81
N GLY A 158 9.96 -30.15 22.01
CA GLY A 158 10.90 -29.88 23.10
C GLY A 158 10.60 -28.63 23.94
N GLY A 159 9.41 -28.04 23.81
CA GLY A 159 8.98 -26.90 24.63
C GLY A 159 9.48 -25.55 24.14
N PHE A 160 10.08 -25.49 22.94
CA PHE A 160 10.50 -24.26 22.30
C PHE A 160 9.32 -23.53 21.66
N SER A 161 9.45 -22.21 21.54
CA SER A 161 8.51 -21.36 20.83
C SER A 161 9.27 -20.38 19.96
N LEU A 162 8.90 -20.28 18.68
CA LEU A 162 9.41 -19.25 17.78
C LEU A 162 8.33 -18.19 17.58
N VAL A 163 8.65 -16.94 17.88
CA VAL A 163 7.77 -15.78 17.69
C VAL A 163 8.29 -14.98 16.52
N VAL A 164 7.50 -14.80 15.47
CA VAL A 164 7.85 -14.02 14.29
C VAL A 164 6.98 -12.77 14.24
N GLU A 165 7.58 -11.60 14.20
CA GLU A 165 6.87 -10.33 13.98
C GLU A 165 7.04 -9.90 12.52
N ARG A 166 5.92 -9.70 11.82
CA ARG A 166 5.90 -9.21 10.44
C ARG A 166 5.34 -7.81 10.40
N ASN A 167 6.07 -6.90 9.76
CA ASN A 167 5.61 -5.58 9.42
C ASN A 167 5.19 -5.56 7.95
N TYR A 168 3.92 -5.25 7.66
CA TYR A 168 3.41 -5.25 6.28
C TYR A 168 3.74 -3.97 5.50
N ARG A 169 4.33 -2.94 6.13
CA ARG A 169 4.71 -1.70 5.44
C ARG A 169 6.05 -1.75 4.73
N ILE A 170 6.94 -2.63 5.15
CA ILE A 170 8.30 -2.71 4.61
C ILE A 170 8.45 -4.13 4.04
N PRO A 171 8.01 -4.37 2.77
CA PRO A 171 8.06 -5.69 2.16
C PRO A 171 9.47 -6.28 2.09
N THR A 172 10.48 -5.42 2.12
CA THR A 172 11.89 -5.75 2.01
C THR A 172 12.60 -5.99 3.34
N GLU A 173 11.94 -5.74 4.48
CA GLU A 173 12.56 -5.98 5.79
C GLU A 173 12.37 -7.43 6.20
N THR A 174 13.48 -8.12 6.48
CA THR A 174 13.45 -9.48 7.00
C THR A 174 12.75 -9.45 8.36
N PRO A 175 11.65 -10.21 8.54
CA PRO A 175 10.88 -10.12 9.77
C PRO A 175 11.70 -10.60 10.97
N PRO A 176 11.74 -9.84 12.07
CA PRO A 176 12.44 -10.26 13.27
C PRO A 176 11.75 -11.46 13.90
N ALA A 177 12.58 -12.36 14.44
CA ALA A 177 12.16 -13.58 15.07
C ALA A 177 12.83 -13.78 16.43
N PHE A 178 12.08 -14.30 17.39
CA PHE A 178 12.54 -14.56 18.74
C PHE A 178 12.34 -16.04 19.06
N LEU A 179 13.42 -16.74 19.34
CA LEU A 179 13.35 -18.10 19.86
C LEU A 179 13.29 -18.07 21.39
N MET A 180 12.31 -18.76 21.95
CA MET A 180 12.04 -18.84 23.37
C MET A 180 12.02 -20.31 23.82
N MET A 181 12.52 -20.57 25.02
CA MET A 181 12.38 -21.86 25.71
C MET A 181 12.27 -21.62 27.21
N ASN A 182 11.65 -22.56 27.92
CA ASN A 182 11.78 -22.64 29.37
C ASN A 182 13.05 -23.45 29.67
N ALA A 183 14.01 -22.85 30.36
CA ALA A 183 15.28 -23.50 30.71
C ALA A 183 15.31 -23.81 32.21
N ASP A 184 15.88 -24.96 32.57
CA ASP A 184 16.27 -25.23 33.95
C ASP A 184 17.57 -24.46 34.25
N VAL A 185 17.51 -23.64 35.31
CA VAL A 185 18.62 -22.79 35.74
C VAL A 185 19.83 -23.63 36.16
N LEU A 186 19.61 -24.84 36.68
CA LEU A 186 20.68 -25.75 37.10
C LEU A 186 21.44 -26.35 35.90
N SER A 187 20.85 -26.35 34.71
CA SER A 187 21.42 -26.94 33.50
C SER A 187 21.55 -25.94 32.34
N ILE A 188 21.68 -24.65 32.65
CA ILE A 188 21.63 -23.54 31.69
C ILE A 188 22.56 -23.74 30.48
N SER A 189 23.79 -24.24 30.68
CA SER A 189 24.73 -24.48 29.59
C SER A 189 24.17 -25.47 28.57
N SER A 190 23.60 -26.58 29.05
CA SER A 190 23.00 -27.60 28.18
C SER A 190 21.74 -27.10 27.47
N GLU A 191 20.94 -26.26 28.13
CA GLU A 191 19.75 -25.66 27.52
C GLU A 191 20.14 -24.67 26.41
N LEU A 192 21.13 -23.81 26.66
CA LEU A 192 21.66 -22.90 25.65
C LEU A 192 22.24 -23.64 24.44
N GLU A 193 22.93 -24.76 24.65
CA GLU A 193 23.38 -25.61 23.54
C GLU A 193 22.22 -26.21 22.73
N LYS A 194 21.14 -26.65 23.40
CA LYS A 194 19.94 -27.14 22.68
C LYS A 194 19.32 -26.03 21.84
N MET A 195 19.28 -24.80 22.36
CA MET A 195 18.79 -23.64 21.62
C MET A 195 19.68 -23.31 20.42
N ASP A 196 21.01 -23.32 20.57
CA ASP A 196 21.95 -23.08 19.47
C ASP A 196 21.83 -24.14 18.36
N ARG A 197 21.70 -25.41 18.74
CA ARG A 197 21.42 -26.50 17.78
C ARG A 197 20.13 -26.25 17.02
N LEU A 198 19.05 -25.88 17.72
CA LEU A 198 17.76 -25.58 17.10
C LEU A 198 17.83 -24.36 16.16
N CYS A 199 18.59 -23.32 16.51
CA CYS A 199 18.82 -22.17 15.63
C CYS A 199 19.47 -22.60 14.31
N LYS A 200 20.50 -23.44 14.37
CA LYS A 200 21.18 -23.99 13.18
C LYS A 200 20.24 -24.88 12.37
N GLU A 201 19.45 -25.71 13.03
CA GLU A 201 18.43 -26.55 12.40
C GLU A 201 17.29 -25.75 11.76
N LEU A 202 16.97 -24.57 12.26
CA LEU A 202 15.99 -23.66 11.64
C LEU A 202 16.58 -22.75 10.58
N GLY A 203 17.92 -22.69 10.47
CA GLY A 203 18.62 -21.74 9.62
C GLY A 203 18.44 -20.28 10.06
N LEU A 204 18.24 -20.05 11.36
CA LEU A 204 18.11 -18.72 11.94
C LEU A 204 19.47 -18.02 11.95
N LYS A 205 19.49 -16.76 11.52
CA LYS A 205 20.69 -15.91 11.57
C LYS A 205 20.56 -14.93 12.72
N PRO A 206 21.55 -14.78 13.61
CA PRO A 206 21.53 -13.73 14.62
C PRO A 206 21.43 -12.37 13.92
N LYS A 207 20.56 -11.49 14.41
CA LYS A 207 20.54 -10.11 13.93
C LYS A 207 21.83 -9.43 14.38
N ALA A 208 22.61 -8.90 13.43
CA ALA A 208 23.80 -8.14 13.78
C ALA A 208 23.38 -6.95 14.66
N SER A 209 23.93 -6.87 15.87
CA SER A 209 23.76 -5.67 16.70
C SER A 209 24.43 -4.52 15.98
N SER A 210 23.66 -3.53 15.55
CA SER A 210 24.19 -2.29 14.96
C SER A 210 24.86 -1.37 16.00
N ASP A 211 25.49 -1.95 17.03
CA ASP A 211 26.32 -1.24 18.00
C ASP A 211 27.79 -1.48 17.63
N GLU A 212 28.30 -0.67 16.70
CA GLU A 212 29.71 -0.29 16.57
C GLU A 212 29.82 1.22 16.28
#